data_AF-A0A5J4E118-F1
#
_entry.id   AF-A0A5J4E118-F1
#
_cell.length_a   1.000
_cell.length_b   1.000
_cell.length_c   1.000
_cell.angle_alpha   90.00
_cell.angle_beta   90.00
_cell.angle_gamma   90.00
#
_symmetry.space_group_name_H-M   'P 1'
#
loop_
_entity.id
_entity.type
_entity.pdbx_description
1 polymer ?
#
loop_
_entity_poly.entity_id
_entity_poly.type
_entity_poly.pdbx_seq_one_letter_code
_entity_poly.pdbx_strand_id
1 'polypeptide(L)'
;MRSVMTRSTIILPILLIIALVAAFLTVQPFDYLTRGVPPDESITVESVRLDDEGIHVTIRGSSAEPTVIAQVQVDGAYRFFSMSPNQSVGYLQTANINIPYPWVRGEPHHLAFVTATGQTFEHTINVAVTTPKLTMGSLLGFALIGLFVGIVPIIIGYSFYPALLSFGESGRAFAMALTIGLLAFLLVDTLGEGLEVAEKATKALHANLAVWMSALVSCLVLLNLGRRSGRPPEGAALALFIAIGIGVHNFGEGLVIGASFAVGEIALASFLVLGFALHNVSEGVAISAPIRKDAISFMTLAKLAIIAGGPAIPGTMIGAVSVSPFWTALAFGIGAGAILQVIIEVGSNVLKRRSDGTASWQSAASLWGFISGIAIMYVTAFLVSG
;
A
#
# COMPACT_ATOMS: atom_id res chain seq x y z
N MET A 1 -7.99 -28.09 40.59
CA MET A 1 -9.25 -28.39 39.87
C MET A 1 -9.68 -27.31 38.87
N ARG A 2 -9.55 -26.00 39.14
CA ARG A 2 -9.96 -24.94 38.18
C ARG A 2 -9.15 -24.88 36.87
N SER A 3 -7.85 -25.23 36.85
CA SER A 3 -7.01 -25.19 35.64
C SER A 3 -7.20 -26.37 34.68
N VAL A 4 -7.66 -27.53 35.18
CA VAL A 4 -7.97 -28.70 34.37
C VAL A 4 -9.32 -28.50 33.68
N MET A 5 -10.32 -27.97 34.38
CA MET A 5 -11.62 -27.64 33.79
C MET A 5 -11.55 -26.57 32.69
N THR A 6 -10.62 -25.60 32.79
CA THR A 6 -10.43 -24.54 31.78
C THR A 6 -9.70 -25.02 30.52
N ARG A 7 -8.78 -25.98 30.63
CA ARG A 7 -8.15 -26.59 29.45
C ARG A 7 -9.11 -27.54 28.72
N SER A 8 -9.87 -28.35 29.46
CA SER A 8 -10.86 -29.26 28.88
C SER A 8 -12.02 -28.54 28.19
N THR A 9 -12.37 -27.32 28.60
CA THR A 9 -13.42 -26.49 27.97
C THR A 9 -12.99 -25.84 26.66
N ILE A 10 -11.69 -25.71 26.37
CA ILE A 10 -11.19 -25.21 25.07
C ILE A 10 -10.93 -26.37 24.11
N ILE A 11 -10.44 -27.51 24.62
CA ILE A 11 -10.13 -28.68 23.80
C ILE A 11 -11.39 -29.28 23.17
N LEU A 12 -12.49 -29.40 23.91
CA LEU A 12 -13.71 -30.01 23.40
C LEU A 12 -14.34 -29.24 22.21
N PRO A 13 -14.52 -27.90 22.25
CA PRO A 13 -14.95 -27.13 21.08
C PRO A 13 -14.02 -27.26 19.88
N ILE A 14 -12.69 -27.25 20.09
CA ILE A 14 -11.73 -27.42 18.99
C ILE A 14 -11.87 -28.79 18.35
N LEU A 15 -11.99 -29.86 19.16
CA LEU A 15 -12.21 -31.22 18.66
C LEU A 15 -13.54 -31.34 17.92
N LEU A 16 -14.61 -30.70 18.39
CA LEU A 16 -15.90 -30.68 17.71
C LEU A 16 -15.83 -29.92 16.37
N ILE A 17 -15.09 -28.81 16.31
CA ILE A 17 -14.85 -28.08 15.06
C ILE A 17 -14.05 -28.95 14.08
N ILE A 18 -12.98 -29.60 14.54
CA ILE A 18 -12.18 -30.51 13.70
C ILE A 18 -13.05 -31.67 13.19
N ALA A 19 -13.85 -32.28 14.07
CA ALA A 19 -14.77 -33.36 13.70
C ALA A 19 -15.84 -32.90 12.71
N LEU A 20 -16.41 -31.71 12.89
CA LEU A 20 -17.38 -31.13 11.96
C LEU A 20 -16.76 -30.86 10.59
N VAL A 21 -15.57 -30.25 10.56
CA VAL A 21 -14.83 -30.01 9.30
C VAL A 21 -14.49 -31.34 8.62
N ALA A 22 -13.98 -32.32 9.36
CA ALA A 22 -13.68 -33.65 8.83
C ALA A 22 -14.93 -34.36 8.28
N ALA A 23 -16.06 -34.30 9.01
CA ALA A 23 -17.33 -34.84 8.54
C ALA A 23 -17.81 -34.13 7.27
N PHE A 24 -17.69 -32.81 7.20
CA PHE A 24 -18.07 -32.04 6.02
C PHE A 24 -17.20 -32.35 4.80
N LEU A 25 -15.88 -32.48 4.99
CA LEU A 25 -14.93 -32.84 3.92
C LEU A 25 -15.08 -34.29 3.43
N THR A 26 -15.59 -35.20 4.27
CA THR A 26 -15.77 -36.62 3.91
C THR A 26 -17.15 -36.91 3.34
N VAL A 27 -18.21 -36.29 3.88
CA VAL A 27 -19.59 -36.50 3.43
C VAL A 27 -19.89 -35.68 2.16
N GLN A 28 -19.15 -34.58 1.93
CA GLN A 28 -19.32 -33.65 0.81
C GLN A 28 -20.81 -33.41 0.50
N PRO A 29 -21.57 -32.89 1.47
CA PRO A 29 -23.04 -32.89 1.44
C PRO A 29 -23.63 -32.08 0.28
N PHE A 30 -22.83 -31.32 -0.47
CA PHE A 30 -23.27 -30.51 -1.60
C PHE A 30 -22.89 -31.10 -2.96
N ASP A 31 -22.19 -32.22 -3.04
CA ASP A 31 -21.78 -32.84 -4.32
C ASP A 31 -22.98 -33.16 -5.22
N TYR A 32 -24.12 -33.51 -4.63
CA TYR A 32 -25.34 -33.74 -5.41
C TYR A 32 -25.92 -32.46 -6.03
N LEU A 33 -25.62 -31.28 -5.49
CA LEU A 33 -26.02 -29.98 -6.02
C LEU A 33 -25.04 -29.44 -7.08
N THR A 34 -23.77 -29.85 -7.00
CA THR A 34 -22.72 -29.39 -7.93
C THR A 34 -22.52 -30.32 -9.12
N ARG A 35 -23.14 -31.51 -9.13
CA ARG A 35 -23.14 -32.43 -10.28
C ARG A 35 -23.67 -31.74 -11.54
N GLY A 36 -22.79 -31.57 -12.53
CA GLY A 36 -23.11 -30.98 -13.82
C GLY A 36 -22.92 -29.46 -13.90
N VAL A 37 -22.50 -28.81 -12.81
CA VAL A 37 -22.03 -27.42 -12.84
C VAL A 37 -20.58 -27.44 -13.36
N PRO A 38 -20.25 -26.70 -14.44
CA PRO A 38 -18.87 -26.61 -14.90
C PRO A 38 -17.98 -26.02 -13.80
N PRO A 39 -16.68 -26.40 -13.75
CA PRO A 39 -15.76 -25.86 -12.76
C PRO A 39 -15.73 -24.33 -12.85
N ASP A 40 -15.79 -23.66 -11.69
CA ASP A 40 -15.59 -22.22 -11.59
C ASP A 40 -14.08 -21.95 -11.74
N GLU A 41 -13.66 -21.71 -12.98
CA GLU A 41 -12.30 -21.35 -13.29
C GLU A 41 -12.11 -19.85 -13.03
N SER A 42 -10.99 -19.50 -12.41
CA SER A 42 -10.65 -18.11 -12.16
C SER A 42 -9.14 -17.96 -12.18
N ILE A 43 -8.65 -17.17 -13.13
CA ILE A 43 -7.26 -16.73 -13.20
C ILE A 43 -7.20 -15.22 -13.13
N THR A 44 -6.09 -14.71 -12.60
CA THR A 44 -5.81 -13.28 -12.52
C THR A 44 -4.43 -13.01 -13.08
N VAL A 45 -4.32 -12.03 -13.98
CA VAL A 45 -3.02 -11.52 -14.43
C VAL A 45 -2.43 -10.68 -13.31
N GLU A 46 -1.28 -11.09 -12.78
CA GLU A 46 -0.58 -10.36 -11.71
C GLU A 46 0.39 -9.32 -12.25
N SER A 47 1.04 -9.60 -13.38
CA SER A 47 1.98 -8.67 -14.00
C SER A 47 2.22 -8.98 -15.47
N VAL A 48 2.56 -7.96 -16.23
CA VAL A 48 2.97 -8.05 -17.64
C VAL A 48 4.36 -7.43 -17.78
N ARG A 49 5.23 -8.10 -18.53
CA ARG A 49 6.56 -7.64 -18.92
C ARG A 49 6.69 -7.70 -20.43
N LEU A 50 7.23 -6.65 -21.02
CA LEU A 50 7.39 -6.48 -22.46
C LEU A 50 8.88 -6.30 -22.76
N ASP A 51 9.42 -7.11 -23.66
CA ASP A 51 10.79 -6.99 -24.14
C ASP A 51 10.90 -7.41 -25.62
N ASP A 52 12.13 -7.53 -26.11
CA ASP A 52 12.42 -7.85 -27.51
C ASP A 52 11.99 -9.29 -27.90
N GLU A 53 11.75 -10.18 -26.93
CA GLU A 53 11.29 -11.56 -27.16
C GLU A 53 9.76 -11.65 -27.24
N GLY A 54 9.05 -10.74 -26.58
CA GLY A 54 7.61 -10.58 -26.75
C GLY A 54 6.88 -10.13 -25.48
N ILE A 55 5.73 -10.75 -25.22
CA ILE A 55 4.86 -10.45 -24.07
C ILE A 55 5.00 -11.58 -23.05
N HIS A 56 5.39 -11.23 -21.83
CA HIS A 56 5.56 -12.15 -20.71
C HIS A 56 4.54 -11.83 -19.63
N VAL A 57 3.63 -12.76 -19.36
CA VAL A 57 2.51 -12.56 -18.44
C VAL A 57 2.64 -13.49 -17.26
N THR A 58 2.57 -12.94 -16.05
CA THR A 58 2.47 -13.71 -14.82
C THR A 58 1.00 -13.85 -14.45
N ILE A 59 0.50 -15.08 -14.36
CA ILE A 59 -0.87 -15.37 -13.94
C ILE A 59 -0.89 -16.12 -12.62
N ARG A 60 -1.96 -15.93 -11.84
CA ARG A 60 -2.25 -16.68 -10.63
C ARG A 60 -3.60 -17.37 -10.72
N GLY A 61 -3.63 -18.66 -10.38
CA GLY A 61 -4.85 -19.46 -10.31
C GLY A 61 -5.57 -19.25 -8.98
N SER A 62 -6.89 -19.22 -9.04
CA SER A 62 -7.79 -19.12 -7.87
C SER A 62 -8.93 -20.15 -7.88
N SER A 63 -8.98 -20.98 -8.91
CA SER A 63 -9.88 -22.12 -9.07
C SER A 63 -9.58 -23.23 -8.06
N ALA A 64 -10.62 -24.00 -7.68
CA ALA A 64 -10.45 -25.19 -6.84
C ALA A 64 -9.72 -26.32 -7.57
N GLU A 65 -10.02 -26.51 -8.85
CA GLU A 65 -9.34 -27.46 -9.73
C GLU A 65 -8.29 -26.75 -10.60
N PRO A 66 -7.16 -27.39 -10.96
CA PRO A 66 -6.15 -26.77 -11.80
C PRO A 66 -6.70 -26.35 -13.17
N THR A 67 -6.57 -25.07 -13.51
CA THR A 67 -7.02 -24.52 -14.79
C THR A 67 -5.93 -24.70 -15.84
N VAL A 68 -6.28 -25.29 -16.99
CA VAL A 68 -5.38 -25.48 -18.14
C VAL A 68 -5.63 -24.36 -19.14
N ILE A 69 -4.58 -23.63 -19.52
CA ILE A 69 -4.67 -22.66 -20.62
C ILE A 69 -4.47 -23.39 -21.93
N ALA A 70 -5.49 -23.40 -22.78
CA ALA A 70 -5.47 -24.09 -24.06
C ALA A 70 -5.00 -23.18 -25.19
N GLN A 71 -5.42 -21.92 -25.19
CA GLN A 71 -5.10 -20.96 -26.25
C GLN A 71 -4.88 -19.56 -25.68
N VAL A 72 -4.08 -18.77 -26.38
CA VAL A 72 -3.85 -17.35 -26.10
C VAL A 72 -4.10 -16.56 -27.37
N GLN A 73 -4.83 -15.45 -27.24
CA GLN A 73 -5.02 -14.47 -28.30
C GLN A 73 -4.31 -13.16 -27.94
N VAL A 74 -3.75 -12.52 -28.96
CA VAL A 74 -3.29 -11.13 -28.91
C VAL A 74 -4.01 -10.39 -30.02
N ASP A 75 -4.76 -9.35 -29.66
CA ASP A 75 -5.58 -8.54 -30.58
C ASP A 75 -6.52 -9.39 -31.44
N GLY A 76 -7.19 -10.36 -30.79
CA GLY A 76 -8.17 -11.26 -31.40
C GLY A 76 -7.58 -12.38 -32.26
N ALA A 77 -6.26 -12.47 -32.38
CA ALA A 77 -5.61 -13.49 -33.19
C ALA A 77 -4.84 -14.49 -32.32
N TYR A 78 -5.01 -15.79 -32.59
CA TYR A 78 -4.35 -16.86 -31.85
C TYR A 78 -2.83 -16.81 -32.01
N ARG A 79 -2.10 -17.04 -30.91
CA ARG A 79 -0.64 -17.04 -30.87
C ARG A 79 -0.11 -18.29 -30.20
N PHE A 80 1.08 -18.69 -30.64
CA PHE A 80 1.87 -19.66 -29.89
C PHE A 80 2.27 -19.04 -28.55
N PHE A 81 2.25 -19.86 -27.51
CA PHE A 81 2.70 -19.48 -26.19
C PHE A 81 3.43 -20.65 -25.54
N SER A 82 4.26 -20.34 -24.56
CA SER A 82 4.84 -21.33 -23.65
C SER A 82 4.44 -20.97 -22.22
N MET A 83 4.29 -21.99 -21.38
CA MET A 83 3.90 -21.81 -19.98
C MET A 83 4.85 -22.55 -19.05
N SER A 84 5.25 -21.90 -17.95
CA SER A 84 6.17 -22.44 -16.95
C SER A 84 5.67 -22.13 -15.53
N PRO A 85 5.78 -23.04 -14.54
CA PRO A 85 6.45 -24.35 -14.62
C PRO A 85 5.61 -25.46 -15.26
N ASN A 86 4.28 -25.35 -15.20
CA ASN A 86 3.33 -26.35 -15.71
C ASN A 86 2.36 -25.70 -16.69
N GLN A 87 1.71 -26.50 -17.55
CA GLN A 87 0.63 -26.03 -18.44
C GLN A 87 -0.72 -25.82 -17.73
N SER A 88 -0.79 -26.15 -16.44
CA SER A 88 -1.94 -25.87 -15.58
C SER A 88 -1.52 -24.98 -14.41
N VAL A 89 -2.47 -24.18 -13.94
CA VAL A 89 -2.31 -23.32 -12.77
C VAL A 89 -3.31 -23.74 -11.69
N GLY A 90 -2.80 -24.25 -10.57
CA GLY A 90 -3.61 -24.63 -9.41
C GLY A 90 -3.95 -23.45 -8.51
N TYR A 91 -4.70 -23.73 -7.44
CA TYR A 91 -5.08 -22.75 -6.43
C TYR A 91 -3.84 -22.06 -5.82
N LEU A 92 -3.82 -20.73 -5.89
CA LEU A 92 -2.71 -19.85 -5.46
C LEU A 92 -1.36 -20.14 -6.11
N GLN A 93 -1.30 -20.98 -7.14
CA GLN A 93 -0.08 -21.19 -7.92
C GLN A 93 0.09 -20.07 -8.93
N THR A 94 1.34 -19.77 -9.23
CA THR A 94 1.73 -18.79 -10.25
C THR A 94 2.30 -19.52 -11.45
N ALA A 95 1.98 -19.05 -12.65
CA ALA A 95 2.60 -19.51 -13.88
C ALA A 95 2.96 -18.31 -14.77
N ASN A 96 4.04 -18.45 -15.54
CA ASN A 96 4.48 -17.48 -16.52
C ASN A 96 4.06 -17.97 -17.91
N ILE A 97 3.36 -17.12 -18.66
CA ILE A 97 3.00 -17.32 -20.05
C ILE A 97 3.90 -16.42 -20.89
N ASN A 98 4.70 -17.00 -21.78
CA ASN A 98 5.53 -16.25 -22.72
C ASN A 98 4.92 -16.36 -24.11
N ILE A 99 4.65 -15.20 -24.72
CA ILE A 99 4.01 -15.07 -26.03
C ILE A 99 5.00 -14.37 -26.96
N PRO A 100 5.66 -15.10 -27.88
CA PRO A 100 6.50 -14.49 -28.89
C PRO A 100 5.63 -13.61 -29.81
N TYR A 101 5.74 -12.29 -29.65
CA TYR A 101 4.89 -11.34 -30.33
C TYR A 101 5.64 -10.03 -30.61
N PRO A 102 5.69 -9.58 -31.87
CA PRO A 102 6.35 -8.33 -32.25
C PRO A 102 5.43 -7.13 -31.96
N TRP A 103 5.28 -6.78 -30.69
CA TRP A 103 4.49 -5.62 -30.26
C TRP A 103 5.11 -4.30 -30.74
N VAL A 104 4.29 -3.26 -30.87
CA VAL A 104 4.71 -1.93 -31.30
C VAL A 104 4.61 -0.97 -30.14
N ARG A 105 5.67 -0.18 -29.92
CA ARG A 105 5.72 0.77 -28.81
C ARG A 105 4.59 1.80 -28.92
N GLY A 106 3.85 1.97 -27.82
CA GLY A 106 2.76 2.94 -27.69
C GLY A 106 1.40 2.41 -28.11
N GLU A 107 1.32 1.22 -28.72
CA GLU A 107 0.05 0.61 -29.09
C GLU A 107 -0.60 -0.12 -27.91
N PRO A 108 -1.95 -0.08 -27.79
CA PRO A 108 -2.66 -0.94 -26.87
C PRO A 108 -2.71 -2.37 -27.41
N HIS A 109 -2.65 -3.37 -26.53
CA HIS A 109 -2.80 -4.78 -26.89
C HIS A 109 -3.83 -5.47 -25.97
N HIS A 110 -4.74 -6.24 -26.57
CA HIS A 110 -5.75 -7.01 -25.86
C HIS A 110 -5.34 -8.48 -25.81
N LEU A 111 -5.13 -8.99 -24.60
CA LEU A 111 -4.79 -10.38 -24.35
C LEU A 111 -6.05 -11.13 -23.94
N ALA A 112 -6.27 -12.30 -24.51
CA ALA A 112 -7.31 -13.22 -24.07
C ALA A 112 -6.73 -14.62 -23.82
N PHE A 113 -6.94 -15.14 -22.62
CA PHE A 113 -6.52 -16.48 -22.20
C PHE A 113 -7.73 -17.40 -22.21
N VAL A 114 -7.72 -18.40 -23.08
CA VAL A 114 -8.81 -19.36 -23.24
C VAL A 114 -8.43 -20.67 -22.55
N THR A 115 -9.26 -21.12 -21.63
CA THR A 115 -9.03 -22.36 -20.88
C THR A 115 -9.44 -23.60 -21.69
N ALA A 116 -9.06 -24.79 -21.22
CA ALA A 116 -9.49 -26.05 -21.82
C ALA A 116 -11.01 -26.28 -21.77
N THR A 117 -11.74 -25.58 -20.89
CA THR A 117 -13.20 -25.62 -20.83
C THR A 117 -13.87 -24.58 -21.73
N GLY A 118 -13.09 -23.67 -22.33
CA GLY A 118 -13.57 -22.60 -23.19
C GLY A 118 -13.88 -21.28 -22.47
N GLN A 119 -13.64 -21.17 -21.16
CA GLN A 119 -13.73 -19.89 -20.46
C GLN A 119 -12.61 -18.96 -20.92
N THR A 120 -12.91 -17.65 -21.01
CA THR A 120 -11.98 -16.64 -21.51
C THR A 120 -11.74 -15.58 -20.45
N PHE A 121 -10.47 -15.27 -20.20
CA PHE A 121 -10.03 -14.23 -19.29
C PHE A 121 -9.26 -13.18 -20.07
N GLU A 122 -9.68 -11.93 -19.96
CA GLU A 122 -9.13 -10.83 -20.74
C GLU A 122 -8.22 -9.94 -19.90
N HIS A 123 -7.21 -9.36 -20.55
CA HIS A 123 -6.33 -8.38 -19.95
C HIS A 123 -5.86 -7.38 -21.02
N THR A 124 -5.94 -6.09 -20.71
CA THR A 124 -5.56 -5.03 -21.64
C THR A 124 -4.24 -4.40 -21.22
N ILE A 125 -3.29 -4.35 -22.15
CA ILE A 125 -2.11 -3.50 -22.07
C ILE A 125 -2.50 -2.16 -22.69
N ASN A 126 -2.64 -1.11 -21.88
CA ASN A 126 -3.07 0.20 -22.37
C ASN A 126 -2.04 0.85 -23.29
N VAL A 127 -0.76 0.73 -22.96
CA VAL A 127 0.35 1.33 -23.71
C VAL A 127 1.54 0.37 -23.68
N ALA A 128 1.85 -0.26 -24.80
CA ALA A 128 3.00 -1.16 -24.87
C ALA A 128 4.33 -0.38 -24.77
N VAL A 129 5.09 -0.63 -23.70
CA VAL A 129 6.45 -0.10 -23.53
C VAL A 129 7.38 -1.21 -23.07
N THR A 130 8.64 -1.14 -23.45
CA THR A 130 9.65 -2.05 -22.91
C THR A 130 9.70 -1.91 -21.39
N THR A 131 9.52 -3.02 -20.67
CA THR A 131 9.68 -3.04 -19.23
C THR A 131 11.12 -2.67 -18.88
N PRO A 132 11.34 -1.71 -17.95
CA PRO A 132 12.68 -1.29 -17.57
C PRO A 132 13.55 -2.45 -17.10
N LYS A 133 14.70 -2.64 -17.75
CA LYS A 133 15.76 -3.53 -17.23
C LYS A 133 16.45 -2.84 -16.05
N LEU A 134 16.86 -3.61 -15.03
CA LEU A 134 17.62 -3.11 -13.88
C LEU A 134 19.08 -2.79 -14.27
N THR A 135 19.25 -1.70 -15.02
CA THR A 135 20.56 -1.13 -15.35
C THR A 135 20.92 -0.03 -14.36
N MET A 136 22.20 0.32 -14.24
CA MET A 136 22.58 1.44 -13.37
C MET A 136 21.90 2.77 -13.77
N GLY A 137 21.71 3.00 -15.07
CA GLY A 137 21.04 4.22 -15.56
C GLY A 137 19.57 4.30 -15.15
N SER A 138 18.82 3.19 -15.32
CA SER A 138 17.40 3.14 -14.90
C SER A 138 17.25 3.22 -13.38
N LEU A 139 18.12 2.54 -12.62
CA LEU A 139 18.14 2.64 -11.16
C LEU A 139 18.37 4.08 -10.69
N LEU A 140 19.30 4.81 -11.30
CA LEU A 140 19.52 6.23 -10.99
C LEU A 140 18.31 7.10 -11.34
N GLY A 141 17.64 6.81 -12.46
CA GLY A 141 16.39 7.50 -12.84
C GLY A 141 15.28 7.30 -11.80
N PHE A 142 15.03 6.06 -11.38
CA PHE A 142 14.06 5.75 -10.32
C PHE A 142 14.49 6.34 -8.98
N ALA A 143 15.79 6.31 -8.65
CA ALA A 143 16.30 6.96 -7.45
C ALA A 143 16.00 8.46 -7.42
N LEU A 144 16.18 9.13 -8.56
CA LEU A 144 15.88 10.54 -8.71
C LEU A 144 14.39 10.81 -8.51
N ILE A 145 13.52 9.99 -9.09
CA ILE A 145 12.06 10.09 -8.90
C ILE A 145 11.71 9.91 -7.41
N GLY A 146 12.19 8.85 -6.78
CA GLY A 146 11.96 8.63 -5.34
C GLY A 146 12.51 9.75 -4.46
N LEU A 147 13.61 10.37 -4.84
CA LEU A 147 14.16 11.55 -4.16
C LEU A 147 13.22 12.76 -4.25
N PHE A 148 12.69 13.04 -5.44
CA PHE A 148 11.78 14.17 -5.70
C PHE A 148 10.37 13.96 -5.16
N VAL A 149 9.95 12.72 -4.99
CA VAL A 149 8.66 12.38 -4.38
C VAL A 149 8.78 12.36 -2.86
N GLY A 150 9.81 11.72 -2.30
CA GLY A 150 9.93 11.51 -0.85
C GLY A 150 10.73 12.61 -0.13
N ILE A 151 12.05 12.66 -0.36
CA ILE A 151 12.95 13.46 0.50
C ILE A 151 12.80 14.97 0.27
N VAL A 152 12.80 15.40 -0.99
CA VAL A 152 12.79 16.83 -1.34
C VAL A 152 11.54 17.54 -0.81
N PRO A 153 10.32 17.01 -1.01
CA PRO A 153 9.12 17.69 -0.53
C PRO A 153 9.04 17.77 0.99
N ILE A 154 9.49 16.73 1.70
CA ILE A 154 9.56 16.74 3.16
C ILE A 154 10.48 17.86 3.66
N ILE A 155 11.63 18.05 3.02
CA ILE A 155 12.54 19.17 3.33
C ILE A 155 11.88 20.52 3.03
N ILE A 156 11.14 20.65 1.93
CA ILE A 156 10.33 21.85 1.64
C ILE A 156 9.30 22.07 2.75
N GLY A 157 8.65 21.01 3.24
CA GLY A 157 7.74 21.04 4.38
C GLY A 157 8.38 21.60 5.65
N TYR A 158 9.65 21.30 5.91
CA TYR A 158 10.38 21.87 7.06
C TYR A 158 10.56 23.38 6.97
N SER A 159 10.46 24.00 5.79
CA SER A 159 10.54 25.46 5.66
C SER A 159 9.39 26.19 6.38
N PHE A 160 8.28 25.50 6.65
CA PHE A 160 7.16 26.04 7.43
C PHE A 160 7.40 25.96 8.95
N TYR A 161 8.42 25.22 9.42
CA TYR A 161 8.70 25.03 10.84
C TYR A 161 8.93 26.34 11.63
N PRO A 162 9.69 27.34 11.14
CA PRO A 162 9.85 28.62 11.84
C PRO A 162 8.51 29.35 12.07
N ALA A 163 7.59 29.26 11.11
CA ALA A 163 6.26 29.84 11.24
C ALA A 163 5.46 29.13 12.34
N LEU A 164 5.47 27.79 12.40
CA LEU A 164 4.81 27.01 13.45
C LEU A 164 5.31 27.37 14.86
N LEU A 165 6.61 27.67 14.99
CA LEU A 165 7.24 28.03 16.26
C LEU A 165 6.98 29.47 16.71
N SER A 166 6.54 30.34 15.81
CA SER A 166 6.33 31.77 16.10
C SER A 166 5.03 32.02 16.89
N PHE A 167 4.14 31.03 16.95
CA PHE A 167 2.83 31.20 17.56
C PHE A 167 2.80 30.90 19.08
N GLY A 168 1.89 31.59 19.78
CA GLY A 168 1.55 31.34 21.19
C GLY A 168 0.86 29.99 21.42
N GLU A 169 0.36 29.74 22.63
CA GLU A 169 -0.26 28.44 22.99
C GLU A 169 -1.40 28.03 22.04
N SER A 170 -2.28 28.97 21.68
CA SER A 170 -3.38 28.71 20.74
C SER A 170 -2.89 28.31 19.35
N GLY A 171 -1.79 28.89 18.86
CA GLY A 171 -1.24 28.52 17.56
C GLY A 171 -0.46 27.21 17.59
N ARG A 172 0.14 26.83 18.72
CA ARG A 172 0.68 25.47 18.92
C ARG A 172 -0.42 24.42 18.96
N ALA A 173 -1.54 24.73 19.60
CA ALA A 173 -2.73 23.86 19.61
C ALA A 173 -3.35 23.74 18.20
N PHE A 174 -3.40 24.83 17.44
CA PHE A 174 -3.78 24.83 16.02
C PHE A 174 -2.83 23.96 15.20
N ALA A 175 -1.50 24.14 15.33
CA ALA A 175 -0.51 23.39 14.57
C ALA A 175 -0.55 21.88 14.83
N MET A 176 -0.70 21.46 16.09
CA MET A 176 -0.84 20.03 16.40
C MET A 176 -2.17 19.45 15.89
N ALA A 177 -3.26 20.20 15.97
CA ALA A 177 -4.54 19.75 15.43
C ALA A 177 -4.53 19.74 13.89
N LEU A 178 -3.84 20.69 13.25
CA LEU A 178 -3.55 20.71 11.82
C LEU A 178 -2.83 19.43 11.42
N THR A 179 -1.75 19.05 12.12
CA THR A 179 -1.04 17.79 11.90
C THR A 179 -1.97 16.57 12.00
N ILE A 180 -2.82 16.50 13.03
CA ILE A 180 -3.78 15.39 13.16
C ILE A 180 -4.78 15.38 12.00
N GLY A 181 -5.24 16.55 11.54
CA GLY A 181 -6.14 16.68 10.39
C GLY A 181 -5.49 16.23 9.08
N LEU A 182 -4.23 16.64 8.83
CA LEU A 182 -3.42 16.20 7.69
C LEU A 182 -3.28 14.67 7.71
N LEU A 183 -2.85 14.09 8.83
CA LEU A 183 -2.66 12.65 8.98
C LEU A 183 -3.98 11.85 8.89
N ALA A 184 -5.09 12.40 9.37
CA ALA A 184 -6.39 11.75 9.29
C ALA A 184 -6.87 11.64 7.84
N PHE A 185 -6.67 12.67 7.02
CA PHE A 185 -6.90 12.59 5.59
C PHE A 185 -5.97 11.55 4.96
N LEU A 186 -4.67 11.64 5.24
CA LEU A 186 -3.66 10.73 4.69
C LEU A 186 -3.99 9.27 5.00
N LEU A 187 -4.47 8.98 6.20
CA LEU A 187 -4.92 7.63 6.59
C LEU A 187 -6.04 7.11 5.69
N VAL A 188 -7.06 7.94 5.43
CA VAL A 188 -8.20 7.56 4.57
C VAL A 188 -7.73 7.33 3.14
N ASP A 189 -6.90 8.24 2.64
CA ASP A 189 -6.35 8.19 1.29
C ASP A 189 -5.49 6.94 1.08
N THR A 190 -4.52 6.69 1.97
CA THR A 190 -3.64 5.51 1.96
C THR A 190 -4.43 4.19 1.98
N LEU A 191 -5.50 4.14 2.80
CA LEU A 191 -6.39 2.97 2.83
C LEU A 191 -7.16 2.82 1.52
N GLY A 192 -7.64 3.92 0.95
CA GLY A 192 -8.30 3.95 -0.36
C GLY A 192 -7.41 3.39 -1.45
N GLU A 193 -6.18 3.91 -1.58
CA GLU A 193 -5.19 3.44 -2.55
C GLU A 193 -4.86 1.95 -2.36
N GLY A 194 -4.63 1.52 -1.12
CA GLY A 194 -4.37 0.11 -0.82
C GLY A 194 -5.52 -0.80 -1.24
N LEU A 195 -6.77 -0.37 -1.02
CA LEU A 195 -7.96 -1.13 -1.41
C LEU A 195 -8.18 -1.14 -2.93
N GLU A 196 -7.96 -0.03 -3.62
CA GLU A 196 -8.04 0.02 -5.08
C GLU A 196 -7.00 -0.91 -5.74
N VAL A 197 -5.76 -0.89 -5.24
CA VAL A 197 -4.72 -1.80 -5.73
C VAL A 197 -5.05 -3.26 -5.38
N ALA A 198 -5.67 -3.51 -4.24
CA ALA A 198 -6.09 -4.84 -3.83
C ALA A 198 -7.17 -5.45 -4.74
N GLU A 199 -8.01 -4.64 -5.39
CA GLU A 199 -9.00 -5.12 -6.37
C GLU A 199 -8.34 -5.72 -7.62
N LYS A 200 -7.11 -5.31 -7.94
CA LYS A 200 -6.32 -5.85 -9.06
C LYS A 200 -5.67 -7.19 -8.72
N ALA A 201 -5.60 -7.56 -7.44
CA ALA A 201 -5.06 -8.85 -7.00
C ALA A 201 -6.10 -9.96 -7.15
N THR A 202 -5.65 -11.21 -7.18
CA THR A 202 -6.60 -12.34 -7.20
C THR A 202 -7.45 -12.37 -5.93
N LYS A 203 -8.74 -12.70 -6.09
CA LYS A 203 -9.68 -12.81 -4.96
C LYS A 203 -9.25 -13.84 -3.92
N ALA A 204 -8.54 -14.89 -4.34
CA ALA A 204 -8.04 -15.95 -3.46
C ALA A 204 -7.01 -15.46 -2.42
N LEU A 205 -6.33 -14.34 -2.67
CA LEU A 205 -5.39 -13.74 -1.71
C LEU A 205 -6.09 -12.89 -0.65
N HIS A 206 -7.39 -12.63 -0.79
CA HIS A 206 -8.15 -11.74 0.10
C HIS A 206 -7.44 -10.40 0.34
N ALA A 207 -6.91 -9.78 -0.72
CA ALA A 207 -6.05 -8.60 -0.64
C ALA A 207 -6.72 -7.43 0.13
N ASN A 208 -8.02 -7.20 -0.05
CA ASN A 208 -8.76 -6.19 0.72
C ASN A 208 -8.67 -6.43 2.22
N LEU A 209 -8.84 -7.68 2.67
CA LEU A 209 -8.69 -8.04 4.08
C LEU A 209 -7.23 -7.89 4.52
N ALA A 210 -6.26 -8.23 3.66
CA ALA A 210 -4.85 -8.06 3.96
C ALA A 210 -4.46 -6.60 4.21
N VAL A 211 -5.04 -5.63 3.48
CA VAL A 211 -4.87 -4.19 3.72
C VAL A 211 -5.33 -3.82 5.13
N TRP A 212 -6.56 -4.16 5.50
CA TRP A 212 -7.10 -3.86 6.83
C TRP A 212 -6.32 -4.54 7.96
N MET A 213 -5.99 -5.83 7.78
CA MET A 213 -5.27 -6.61 8.78
C MET A 213 -3.84 -6.13 8.96
N SER A 214 -3.14 -5.80 7.88
CA SER A 214 -1.79 -5.25 7.96
C SER A 214 -1.77 -3.85 8.58
N ALA A 215 -2.77 -3.00 8.30
CA ALA A 215 -2.93 -1.72 8.97
C ALA A 215 -3.13 -1.88 10.48
N LEU A 216 -4.04 -2.78 10.89
CA LEU A 216 -4.28 -3.05 12.30
C LEU A 216 -3.03 -3.61 13.00
N VAL A 217 -2.39 -4.62 12.42
CA VAL A 217 -1.19 -5.25 12.99
C VAL A 217 -0.04 -4.26 13.07
N SER A 218 0.22 -3.50 12.00
CA SER A 218 1.25 -2.47 11.95
C SER A 218 1.03 -1.43 13.06
N CYS A 219 -0.20 -0.92 13.19
CA CYS A 219 -0.56 0.03 14.23
C CYS A 219 -0.29 -0.53 15.64
N LEU A 220 -0.75 -1.76 15.92
CA LEU A 220 -0.59 -2.39 17.23
C LEU A 220 0.88 -2.69 17.57
N VAL A 221 1.65 -3.17 16.59
CA VAL A 221 3.08 -3.41 16.75
C VAL A 221 3.79 -2.10 17.06
N LEU A 222 3.55 -1.04 16.27
CA LEU A 222 4.21 0.25 16.48
C LEU A 222 3.80 0.91 17.80
N LEU A 223 2.54 0.80 18.22
CA LEU A 223 2.11 1.26 19.55
C LEU A 223 2.82 0.50 20.67
N ASN A 224 2.95 -0.83 20.54
CA ASN A 224 3.67 -1.63 21.52
C ASN A 224 5.16 -1.25 21.58
N LEU A 225 5.81 -1.09 20.43
CA LEU A 225 7.20 -0.67 20.30
C LEU A 225 7.42 0.74 20.89
N GLY A 226 6.54 1.69 20.57
CA GLY A 226 6.63 3.09 21.01
C GLY A 226 6.39 3.27 22.50
N ARG A 227 5.64 2.37 23.13
CA ARG A 227 5.32 2.42 24.57
C ARG A 227 6.11 1.43 25.41
N ARG A 228 7.19 0.84 24.88
CA ARG A 228 8.05 -0.11 25.64
C ARG A 228 8.58 0.46 26.95
N SER A 229 8.79 1.77 27.02
CA SER A 229 9.23 2.48 28.24
C SER A 229 8.07 2.89 29.16
N GLY A 230 6.84 2.44 28.89
CA GLY A 230 5.64 2.75 29.68
C GLY A 230 5.08 4.16 29.50
N ARG A 231 5.62 4.95 28.56
CA ARG A 231 5.20 6.33 28.28
C ARG A 231 5.06 6.55 26.77
N PRO A 232 4.10 7.38 26.31
CA PRO A 232 4.02 7.82 24.92
C PRO A 232 5.30 8.54 24.47
N PRO A 233 5.72 8.42 23.20
CA PRO A 233 6.83 9.19 22.68
C PRO A 233 6.48 10.69 22.64
N GLU A 234 7.46 11.55 22.94
CA GLU A 234 7.31 13.00 22.91
C GLU A 234 8.49 13.65 22.17
N GLY A 235 8.31 14.87 21.64
CA GLY A 235 9.38 15.64 21.01
C GLY A 235 10.06 14.92 19.84
N ALA A 236 11.39 14.79 19.90
CA ALA A 236 12.18 14.12 18.87
C ALA A 236 11.86 12.63 18.70
N ALA A 237 11.49 11.94 19.80
CA ALA A 237 11.07 10.54 19.71
C ALA A 237 9.75 10.42 18.95
N LEU A 238 8.79 11.31 19.24
CA LEU A 238 7.52 11.37 18.50
C LEU A 238 7.79 11.65 17.02
N ALA A 239 8.59 12.67 16.70
CA ALA A 239 8.96 13.00 15.32
C ALA A 239 9.61 11.82 14.57
N LEU A 240 10.43 11.01 15.25
CA LEU A 240 11.00 9.79 14.68
C LEU A 240 9.92 8.75 14.37
N PHE A 241 8.95 8.53 15.27
CA PHE A 241 7.81 7.65 14.99
C PHE A 241 6.97 8.15 13.82
N ILE A 242 6.72 9.47 13.73
CA ILE A 242 6.04 10.08 12.57
C ILE A 242 6.83 9.78 11.29
N ALA A 243 8.13 10.07 11.30
CA ALA A 243 8.99 9.85 10.14
C ALA A 243 9.06 8.37 9.71
N ILE A 244 9.10 7.43 10.65
CA ILE A 244 9.09 5.99 10.33
C ILE A 244 7.76 5.60 9.67
N GLY A 245 6.63 6.04 10.21
CA GLY A 245 5.33 5.67 9.67
C GLY A 245 5.10 6.22 8.26
N ILE A 246 5.46 7.49 8.07
CA ILE A 246 5.48 8.14 6.76
C ILE A 246 6.47 7.45 5.81
N GLY A 247 7.63 7.03 6.30
CA GLY A 247 8.60 6.24 5.53
C GLY A 247 8.00 4.98 4.92
N VAL A 248 7.22 4.23 5.69
CA VAL A 248 6.59 3.01 5.17
C VAL A 248 5.48 3.34 4.16
N HIS A 249 4.75 4.43 4.35
CA HIS A 249 3.78 4.93 3.38
C HIS A 249 4.45 5.31 2.05
N ASN A 250 5.51 6.11 2.10
CA ASN A 250 6.28 6.56 0.93
C ASN A 250 6.97 5.41 0.17
N PHE A 251 7.23 4.27 0.84
CA PHE A 251 7.63 3.05 0.15
C PHE A 251 6.51 2.51 -0.77
N GLY A 252 5.26 2.49 -0.29
CA GLY A 252 4.08 2.09 -1.08
C GLY A 252 3.86 2.99 -2.30
N GLU A 253 3.94 4.31 -2.11
CA GLU A 253 3.90 5.29 -3.21
C GLU A 253 4.96 5.00 -4.28
N GLY A 254 6.19 4.75 -3.83
CA GLY A 254 7.28 4.39 -4.72
C GLY A 254 6.95 3.14 -5.51
N LEU A 255 6.40 2.09 -4.89
CA LEU A 255 6.00 0.87 -5.58
C LEU A 255 4.97 1.14 -6.68
N VAL A 256 3.96 1.97 -6.41
CA VAL A 256 2.93 2.33 -7.42
C VAL A 256 3.54 3.12 -8.56
N ILE A 257 4.32 4.17 -8.27
CA ILE A 257 4.97 4.98 -9.30
C ILE A 257 5.85 4.09 -10.20
N GLY A 258 6.68 3.25 -9.59
CA GLY A 258 7.53 2.30 -10.31
C GLY A 258 6.71 1.36 -11.18
N ALA A 259 5.63 0.77 -10.63
CA ALA A 259 4.76 -0.13 -11.35
C ALA A 259 4.06 0.56 -12.55
N SER A 260 3.57 1.79 -12.38
CA SER A 260 2.97 2.58 -13.46
C SER A 260 3.95 2.87 -14.60
N PHE A 261 5.22 3.16 -14.28
CA PHE A 261 6.26 3.27 -15.31
C PHE A 261 6.55 1.93 -16.00
N ALA A 262 6.53 0.81 -15.26
CA ALA A 262 6.80 -0.51 -15.80
C ALA A 262 5.77 -0.98 -16.84
N VAL A 263 4.52 -0.51 -16.70
CA VAL A 263 3.40 -0.82 -17.62
C VAL A 263 3.11 0.29 -18.63
N GLY A 264 3.95 1.34 -18.70
CA GLY A 264 3.85 2.38 -19.73
C GLY A 264 2.80 3.46 -19.46
N GLU A 265 2.18 3.49 -18.30
CA GLU A 265 1.20 4.49 -17.89
C GLU A 265 1.90 5.77 -17.43
N ILE A 266 2.64 6.43 -18.34
CA ILE A 266 3.47 7.60 -18.04
C ILE A 266 2.64 8.78 -17.49
N ALA A 267 1.43 8.98 -18.02
CA ALA A 267 0.52 10.03 -17.54
C ALA A 267 0.12 9.77 -16.08
N LEU A 268 -0.29 8.53 -15.75
CA LEU A 268 -0.60 8.12 -14.38
C LEU A 268 0.63 8.26 -13.48
N ALA A 269 1.79 7.76 -13.91
CA ALA A 269 3.03 7.85 -13.14
C ALA A 269 3.43 9.31 -12.84
N SER A 270 3.31 10.20 -13.83
CA SER A 270 3.64 11.63 -13.68
C SER A 270 2.65 12.33 -12.74
N PHE A 271 1.37 12.01 -12.87
CA PHE A 271 0.32 12.48 -11.97
C PHE A 271 0.57 12.04 -10.53
N LEU A 272 0.87 10.75 -10.31
CA LEU A 272 1.20 10.21 -8.99
C LEU A 272 2.44 10.90 -8.40
N VAL A 273 3.50 11.06 -9.19
CA VAL A 273 4.71 11.77 -8.76
C VAL A 273 4.40 13.19 -8.29
N LEU A 274 3.58 13.94 -9.04
CA LEU A 274 3.22 15.31 -8.68
C LEU A 274 2.32 15.34 -7.44
N GLY A 275 1.31 14.46 -7.38
CA GLY A 275 0.39 14.34 -6.26
C GLY A 275 1.09 14.03 -4.96
N PHE A 276 1.86 12.96 -4.98
CA PHE A 276 2.61 12.49 -3.83
C PHE A 276 3.66 13.50 -3.40
N ALA A 277 4.36 14.13 -4.34
CA ALA A 277 5.30 15.19 -4.00
C ALA A 277 4.60 16.36 -3.27
N LEU A 278 3.44 16.81 -3.75
CA LEU A 278 2.71 17.92 -3.12
C LEU A 278 2.21 17.56 -1.73
N HIS A 279 1.66 16.36 -1.52
CA HIS A 279 1.22 15.96 -0.19
C HIS A 279 2.40 15.71 0.76
N ASN A 280 3.56 15.27 0.26
CA ASN A 280 4.77 15.02 1.07
C ASN A 280 5.39 16.32 1.61
N VAL A 281 5.02 17.48 1.04
CA VAL A 281 5.28 18.79 1.66
C VAL A 281 4.55 18.93 3.00
N SER A 282 3.27 18.54 3.05
CA SER A 282 2.45 18.62 4.26
C SER A 282 2.92 17.63 5.34
N GLU A 283 3.50 16.50 4.92
CA GLU A 283 4.12 15.53 5.81
C GLU A 283 5.35 16.08 6.53
N GLY A 284 6.17 16.90 5.86
CA GLY A 284 7.28 17.60 6.50
C GLY A 284 6.82 18.54 7.62
N VAL A 285 5.66 19.18 7.45
CA VAL A 285 5.00 19.97 8.50
C VAL A 285 4.60 19.06 9.67
N ALA A 286 3.99 17.91 9.39
CA ALA A 286 3.59 16.93 10.40
C ALA A 286 4.76 16.40 11.24
N ILE A 287 5.88 16.05 10.60
CA ILE A 287 7.09 15.55 11.28
C ILE A 287 7.73 16.61 12.17
N SER A 288 7.75 17.87 11.74
CA SER A 288 8.43 18.95 12.45
C SER A 288 7.57 19.58 13.57
N ALA A 289 6.25 19.54 13.46
CA ALA A 289 5.30 20.10 14.43
C ALA A 289 5.51 19.68 15.90
N PRO A 290 5.81 18.41 16.26
CA PRO A 290 5.99 18.00 17.65
C PRO A 290 7.35 18.41 18.25
N ILE A 291 8.29 18.94 17.45
CA ILE A 291 9.64 19.26 17.89
C ILE A 291 9.69 20.70 18.47
N ARG A 292 10.43 20.90 19.57
CA ARG A 292 10.57 22.22 20.22
C ARG A 292 11.74 23.04 19.64
N LYS A 293 11.62 24.38 19.72
CA LYS A 293 12.57 25.37 19.17
C LYS A 293 14.03 25.14 19.58
N ASP A 294 14.28 24.74 20.83
CA ASP A 294 15.64 24.57 21.36
C ASP A 294 16.28 23.20 21.03
N ALA A 295 15.55 22.32 20.31
CA ALA A 295 15.93 20.91 20.13
C ALA A 295 16.33 20.53 18.69
N ILE A 296 16.38 21.47 17.75
CA ILE A 296 16.59 21.13 16.34
C ILE A 296 17.99 21.46 15.86
N SER A 297 18.77 20.41 15.60
CA SER A 297 19.91 20.50 14.69
C SER A 297 19.46 20.25 13.25
N PHE A 298 20.08 20.91 12.28
CA PHE A 298 19.88 20.63 10.85
C PHE A 298 20.08 19.14 10.53
N MET A 299 21.04 18.51 11.20
CA MET A 299 21.33 17.08 11.08
C MET A 299 20.15 16.20 11.53
N THR A 300 19.41 16.61 12.57
CA THR A 300 18.22 15.89 13.03
C THR A 300 17.12 15.93 11.96
N LEU A 301 16.85 17.11 11.39
CA LEU A 301 15.86 17.26 10.31
C LEU A 301 16.26 16.46 9.07
N ALA A 302 17.54 16.52 8.67
CA ALA A 302 18.04 15.75 7.53
C ALA A 302 17.84 14.23 7.75
N LYS A 303 18.14 13.72 8.94
CA LYS A 303 17.90 12.30 9.28
C LYS A 303 16.42 11.94 9.22
N LEU A 304 15.54 12.79 9.76
CA LEU A 304 14.10 12.56 9.73
C LEU A 304 13.56 12.57 8.29
N ALA A 305 14.03 13.50 7.44
CA ALA A 305 13.66 13.51 6.01
C ALA A 305 14.14 12.27 5.26
N ILE A 306 15.34 11.75 5.57
CA ILE A 306 15.83 10.51 4.94
C ILE A 306 15.00 9.31 5.41
N ILE A 307 14.62 9.25 6.69
CA ILE A 307 13.81 8.15 7.22
C ILE A 307 12.39 8.17 6.61
N ALA A 308 11.81 9.36 6.47
CA ALA A 308 10.45 9.53 5.96
C ALA A 308 10.37 9.49 4.43
N GLY A 309 11.30 10.11 3.71
CA GLY A 309 11.26 10.19 2.24
C GLY A 309 12.13 9.16 1.53
N GLY A 310 13.19 8.68 2.19
CA GLY A 310 14.14 7.74 1.60
C GLY A 310 13.53 6.44 1.10
N PRO A 311 12.54 5.82 1.78
CA PRO A 311 11.93 4.59 1.30
C PRO A 311 11.22 4.68 -0.06
N ALA A 312 10.83 5.86 -0.54
CA ALA A 312 10.31 6.03 -1.90
C ALA A 312 11.33 5.63 -2.97
N ILE A 313 12.63 5.77 -2.69
CA ILE A 313 13.72 5.40 -3.60
C ILE A 313 13.72 3.88 -3.88
N PRO A 314 13.90 2.98 -2.90
CA PRO A 314 13.79 1.55 -3.16
C PRO A 314 12.37 1.15 -3.60
N GLY A 315 11.31 1.86 -3.16
CA GLY A 315 9.95 1.64 -3.63
C GLY A 315 9.84 1.78 -5.17
N THR A 316 10.27 2.90 -5.73
CA THR A 316 10.25 3.13 -7.20
C THR A 316 11.10 2.13 -7.97
N MET A 317 12.27 1.76 -7.46
CA MET A 317 13.13 0.75 -8.08
C MET A 317 12.49 -0.64 -8.09
N ILE A 318 11.88 -1.05 -6.98
CA ILE A 318 11.23 -2.35 -6.85
C ILE A 318 9.94 -2.37 -7.67
N GLY A 319 9.15 -1.31 -7.64
CA GLY A 319 7.94 -1.17 -8.45
C GLY A 319 8.21 -1.27 -9.96
N ALA A 320 9.33 -0.71 -10.41
CA ALA A 320 9.73 -0.66 -11.82
C ALA A 320 9.96 -2.04 -12.49
N VAL A 321 10.05 -3.12 -11.71
CA VAL A 321 10.19 -4.49 -12.23
C VAL A 321 8.90 -5.31 -12.14
N SER A 322 7.75 -4.64 -12.14
CA SER A 322 6.40 -5.22 -12.22
C SER A 322 6.03 -6.11 -11.01
N VAL A 323 5.82 -5.46 -9.87
CA VAL A 323 5.41 -6.09 -8.59
C VAL A 323 3.93 -6.51 -8.63
N SER A 324 3.61 -7.66 -8.04
CA SER A 324 2.21 -8.10 -7.89
C SER A 324 1.39 -7.08 -7.09
N PRO A 325 0.16 -6.72 -7.54
CA PRO A 325 -0.72 -5.80 -6.83
C PRO A 325 -0.93 -6.14 -5.36
N PHE A 326 -0.90 -7.44 -5.01
CA PHE A 326 -1.04 -7.88 -3.62
C PHE A 326 0.03 -7.28 -2.69
N TRP A 327 1.30 -7.27 -3.11
CA TRP A 327 2.39 -6.76 -2.29
C TRP A 327 2.35 -5.24 -2.16
N THR A 328 1.94 -4.55 -3.23
CA THR A 328 1.73 -3.11 -3.22
C THR A 328 0.58 -2.72 -2.28
N ALA A 329 -0.56 -3.42 -2.36
CA ALA A 329 -1.68 -3.23 -1.43
C ALA A 329 -1.27 -3.49 0.03
N LEU A 330 -0.50 -4.55 0.28
CA LEU A 330 0.01 -4.85 1.61
C LEU A 330 0.92 -3.72 2.15
N ALA A 331 1.78 -3.15 1.31
CA ALA A 331 2.63 -2.02 1.69
C ALA A 331 1.80 -0.79 2.13
N PHE A 332 0.75 -0.45 1.37
CA PHE A 332 -0.19 0.60 1.76
C PHE A 332 -0.90 0.31 3.08
N GLY A 333 -1.38 -0.92 3.29
CA GLY A 333 -1.98 -1.31 4.56
C GLY A 333 -1.01 -1.12 5.73
N ILE A 334 0.24 -1.56 5.61
CA ILE A 334 1.25 -1.35 6.66
C ILE A 334 1.49 0.15 6.90
N GLY A 335 1.59 0.96 5.85
CA GLY A 335 1.74 2.42 5.91
C GLY A 335 0.57 3.11 6.62
N ALA A 336 -0.67 2.77 6.25
CA ALA A 336 -1.90 3.25 6.90
C ALA A 336 -1.91 2.92 8.40
N GLY A 337 -1.50 1.71 8.76
CA GLY A 337 -1.35 1.31 10.17
C GLY A 337 -0.36 2.17 10.94
N ALA A 338 0.74 2.55 10.30
CA ALA A 338 1.74 3.42 10.92
C ALA A 338 1.24 4.86 11.07
N ILE A 339 0.51 5.39 10.09
CA ILE A 339 -0.15 6.71 10.18
C ILE A 339 -1.17 6.71 11.33
N LEU A 340 -2.02 5.67 11.41
CA LEU A 340 -3.01 5.54 12.49
C LEU A 340 -2.33 5.52 13.87
N GLN A 341 -1.22 4.80 14.01
CA GLN A 341 -0.45 4.80 15.24
C GLN A 341 0.02 6.21 15.64
N VAL A 342 0.51 6.99 14.68
CA VAL A 342 0.95 8.37 14.92
C VAL A 342 -0.23 9.24 15.36
N ILE A 343 -1.38 9.15 14.69
CA ILE A 343 -2.60 9.88 15.09
C ILE A 343 -2.95 9.58 16.55
N ILE A 344 -2.89 8.30 16.94
CA ILE A 344 -3.15 7.86 18.32
C ILE A 344 -2.14 8.48 19.29
N GLU A 345 -0.84 8.47 18.98
CA GLU A 345 0.17 9.03 19.89
C GLU A 345 0.09 10.55 20.01
N VAL A 346 -0.05 11.27 18.90
CA VAL A 346 -0.22 12.74 18.92
C VAL A 346 -1.49 13.11 19.66
N GLY A 347 -2.61 12.42 19.38
CA GLY A 347 -3.87 12.60 20.10
C GLY A 347 -3.75 12.32 21.60
N SER A 348 -3.02 11.26 21.97
CA SER A 348 -2.79 10.93 23.38
C SER A 348 -1.95 11.99 24.11
N ASN A 349 -0.94 12.56 23.44
CA ASN A 349 -0.12 13.65 23.98
C ASN A 349 -0.98 14.89 24.26
N VAL A 350 -1.89 15.21 23.35
CA VAL A 350 -2.83 16.32 23.51
C VAL A 350 -3.79 16.09 24.67
N LEU A 351 -4.38 14.90 24.77
CA LEU A 351 -5.29 14.53 25.86
C LEU A 351 -4.59 14.59 27.23
N LYS A 352 -3.32 14.18 27.31
CA LYS A 352 -2.52 14.25 28.54
C LYS A 352 -2.29 15.70 28.99
N ARG A 353 -1.88 16.59 28.07
CA ARG A 353 -1.69 18.02 28.37
C ARG A 353 -2.98 18.70 28.88
N ARG A 354 -4.14 18.24 28.42
CA ARG A 354 -5.44 18.69 28.94
C ARG A 354 -5.64 18.29 30.40
N SER A 355 -5.33 17.04 30.76
CA SER A 355 -5.43 16.55 32.15
C SER A 355 -4.54 17.36 33.09
N ASP A 356 -3.38 17.81 32.60
CA ASP A 356 -2.43 18.64 33.35
C ASP A 356 -2.83 20.13 33.38
N GLY A 357 -3.98 20.51 32.80
CA GLY A 357 -4.49 21.89 32.78
C GLY A 357 -3.77 22.83 31.79
N THR A 358 -2.91 22.29 30.91
CA THR A 358 -2.02 23.06 30.01
C THR A 358 -2.50 23.11 28.55
N ALA A 359 -3.64 22.50 28.20
CA ALA A 359 -4.19 22.53 26.85
C ALA A 359 -5.72 22.39 26.81
N SER A 360 -6.40 23.17 25.95
CA SER A 360 -7.84 23.05 25.66
C SER A 360 -8.08 22.52 24.23
N TRP A 361 -8.30 21.21 24.11
CA TRP A 361 -8.67 20.55 22.83
C TRP A 361 -10.01 21.03 22.25
N GLN A 362 -10.91 21.51 23.12
CA GLN A 362 -12.18 22.13 22.75
C GLN A 362 -12.03 23.63 22.49
N SER A 363 -10.83 24.09 22.15
CA SER A 363 -10.63 25.45 21.68
C SER A 363 -11.01 25.56 20.21
N ALA A 364 -11.50 26.73 19.82
CA ALA A 364 -11.73 27.04 18.41
C ALA A 364 -10.46 26.83 17.56
N ALA A 365 -9.28 27.07 18.14
CA ALA A 365 -7.99 26.90 17.46
C ALA A 365 -7.71 25.43 17.08
N SER A 366 -7.98 24.47 17.96
CA SER A 366 -7.81 23.04 17.63
C SER A 366 -8.83 22.56 16.59
N LEU A 367 -10.09 23.00 16.68
CA LEU A 367 -11.10 22.65 15.68
C LEU A 367 -10.73 23.18 14.28
N TRP A 368 -10.37 24.47 14.20
CA TRP A 368 -9.95 25.08 12.94
C TRP A 368 -8.64 24.50 12.42
N GLY A 369 -7.70 24.12 13.30
CA GLY A 369 -6.49 23.42 12.91
C GLY A 369 -6.83 22.09 12.22
N PHE A 370 -7.60 21.23 12.87
CA PHE A 370 -8.01 19.94 12.32
C PHE A 370 -8.75 20.07 10.98
N ILE A 371 -9.74 20.96 10.91
CA ILE A 371 -10.50 21.22 9.66
C ILE A 371 -9.57 21.74 8.57
N SER A 372 -8.67 22.68 8.89
CA SER A 372 -7.72 23.22 7.91
C SER A 372 -6.78 22.14 7.40
N GLY A 373 -6.38 21.18 8.24
CA GLY A 373 -5.53 20.07 7.82
C GLY A 373 -6.23 19.21 6.78
N ILE A 374 -7.46 18.79 7.07
CA ILE A 374 -8.27 18.04 6.10
C ILE A 374 -8.50 18.85 4.83
N ALA A 375 -8.83 20.15 4.95
CA ALA A 375 -9.10 21.01 3.81
C ALA A 375 -7.86 21.21 2.91
N ILE A 376 -6.68 21.42 3.50
CA ILE A 376 -5.42 21.55 2.75
C ILE A 376 -5.15 20.27 1.96
N MET A 377 -5.28 19.10 2.59
CA MET A 377 -5.06 17.83 1.91
C MET A 377 -6.09 17.60 0.80
N TYR A 378 -7.37 17.82 1.09
CA TYR A 378 -8.43 17.65 0.10
C TYR A 378 -8.25 18.58 -1.10
N VAL A 379 -7.92 19.85 -0.87
CA VAL A 379 -7.65 20.81 -1.96
C VAL A 379 -6.40 20.40 -2.74
N THR A 380 -5.35 19.93 -2.06
CA THR A 380 -4.13 19.46 -2.73
C THR A 380 -4.43 18.25 -3.63
N ALA A 381 -5.14 17.25 -3.09
CA ALA A 381 -5.58 16.08 -3.85
C ALA A 381 -6.48 16.49 -5.03
N PHE A 382 -7.44 17.39 -4.80
CA PHE A 382 -8.34 17.88 -5.84
C PHE A 382 -7.60 18.59 -6.99
N LEU A 383 -6.66 19.48 -6.67
CA LEU A 383 -5.87 20.23 -7.66
C LEU A 383 -4.96 19.33 -8.48
N VAL A 384 -4.52 18.21 -7.90
CA VAL A 384 -3.71 17.21 -8.62
C VAL A 384 -4.61 16.37 -9.50
N SER A 385 -5.79 15.96 -9.03
CA SER A 385 -6.78 15.10 -9.73
C SER A 385 -7.40 15.64 -11.02
N GLY A 386 -7.08 16.88 -11.42
CA GLY A 386 -7.71 17.62 -12.52
C GLY A 386 -6.97 17.64 -13.83
#